data_AF-A0A3C7W1Y1-F1
#
_entry.id   AF-A0A3C7W1Y1-F1
#
_cell.length_a   1.000
_cell.length_b   1.000
_cell.length_c   1.000
_cell.angle_alpha   90.00
_cell.angle_beta   90.00
_cell.angle_gamma   90.00
#
_symmetry.space_group_name_H-M   'P 1'
#
loop_
_entity.id
_entity.type
_entity.pdbx_description
1 polymer ?
#
loop_
_entity_poly.entity_id
_entity_poly.type
_entity_poly.pdbx_seq_one_letter_code
_entity_poly.pdbx_strand_id
1 'polypeptide(L)'
;PVGPPPALPPGFAVKATSVGRMLTTASNDAVYAYAEDEAHSSACRGACLQRWSPVTAPALASAQGDWTLLERSPGVRQWVFRGQPLYTHNLDRHSWSQQGSDVPGWRNVFLQPAPAWPASFTVRATLAGNVLADREGRTIYVYYCADDSADQLACDHPDDTQVYRLAMCGGGAPDRCLAHWPYVPAAEGESSPNRTWTIVSIDPRTGRFAAEGAPGALRVWAYRDRPVYTFGGDQRPGDVAGGGTGEWRGMRNGLRAFWLRDDYMQGIL
;
A
#
# COMPACT_ATOMS: atom_id res chain seq x y z
N PRO A 1 14.30 10.86 -1.98
CA PRO A 1 15.62 10.57 -1.38
C PRO A 1 15.99 9.09 -1.53
N VAL A 2 16.99 8.79 -2.35
CA VAL A 2 17.64 7.47 -2.39
C VAL A 2 18.48 7.38 -1.13
N GLY A 3 17.93 6.76 -0.07
CA GLY A 3 18.70 6.44 1.12
C GLY A 3 19.75 5.36 0.83
N PRO A 4 20.73 5.16 1.72
CA PRO A 4 21.60 3.99 1.62
C PRO A 4 20.74 2.73 1.51
N PRO A 5 21.14 1.75 0.68
CA PRO A 5 20.43 0.47 0.62
C PRO A 5 20.25 -0.04 2.04
N PRO A 6 19.04 -0.48 2.45
CA PRO A 6 18.89 -1.10 3.74
C PRO A 6 19.90 -2.24 3.82
N ALA A 7 20.59 -2.38 4.95
CA ALA A 7 21.56 -3.45 5.19
C ALA A 7 20.82 -4.79 5.29
N LEU A 8 20.36 -5.27 4.13
CA LEU A 8 19.66 -6.52 3.96
C LEU A 8 20.70 -7.60 3.73
N PRO A 9 20.59 -8.74 4.42
CA PRO A 9 21.38 -9.90 4.08
C PRO A 9 21.13 -10.28 2.61
N PRO A 10 22.15 -10.85 1.93
CA PRO A 10 21.98 -11.39 0.60
C PRO A 10 20.80 -12.37 0.54
N GLY A 11 20.00 -12.28 -0.53
CA GLY A 11 18.82 -13.13 -0.70
C GLY A 11 17.50 -12.50 -0.24
N PHE A 12 17.50 -11.26 0.26
CA PHE A 12 16.29 -10.49 0.54
C PHE A 12 16.13 -9.29 -0.41
N ALA A 13 14.88 -8.88 -0.59
CA ALA A 13 14.47 -7.69 -1.31
C ALA A 13 13.36 -6.97 -0.54
N VAL A 14 13.01 -5.77 -1.00
CA VAL A 14 11.97 -4.94 -0.38
C VAL A 14 10.96 -4.52 -1.42
N LYS A 15 9.69 -4.79 -1.13
CA LYS A 15 8.56 -4.32 -1.92
C LYS A 15 7.86 -3.17 -1.20
N ALA A 16 7.76 -2.03 -1.87
CA ALA A 16 6.92 -0.94 -1.39
C ALA A 16 5.45 -1.25 -1.66
N THR A 17 4.62 -1.21 -0.61
CA THR A 17 3.16 -1.32 -0.66
C THR A 17 2.53 -0.10 0.02
N SER A 18 1.22 0.03 -0.07
CA SER A 18 0.44 1.05 0.64
C SER A 18 0.51 0.92 2.17
N VAL A 19 0.72 -0.31 2.67
CA VAL A 19 0.77 -0.64 4.10
C VAL A 19 2.19 -0.73 4.66
N GLY A 20 3.22 -0.59 3.82
CA GLY A 20 4.60 -0.43 4.26
C GLY A 20 5.65 -0.91 3.28
N ARG A 21 6.89 -1.01 3.75
CA ARG A 21 8.01 -1.64 3.05
C ARG A 21 8.07 -3.11 3.46
N MET A 22 7.48 -3.98 2.66
CA MET A 22 7.40 -5.41 2.93
C MET A 22 8.73 -6.09 2.60
N LEU A 23 9.15 -7.01 3.46
CA LEU A 23 10.30 -7.85 3.24
C LEU A 23 9.91 -9.04 2.35
N THR A 24 10.71 -9.29 1.32
CA THR A 24 10.56 -10.45 0.44
C THR A 24 11.90 -11.15 0.27
N THR A 25 11.88 -12.39 -0.22
CA THR A 25 13.10 -13.01 -0.75
C THR A 25 13.52 -12.33 -2.05
N ALA A 26 14.75 -12.57 -2.50
CA ALA A 26 15.24 -12.11 -3.81
C ALA A 26 14.46 -12.74 -4.98
N SER A 27 13.80 -13.88 -4.75
CA SER A 27 12.87 -14.52 -5.69
C SER A 27 11.46 -13.92 -5.65
N ASN A 28 11.25 -12.84 -4.89
CA ASN A 28 9.97 -12.17 -4.64
C ASN A 28 8.95 -13.00 -3.84
N ASP A 29 9.36 -14.00 -3.06
CA ASP A 29 8.45 -14.66 -2.12
C ASP A 29 8.18 -13.75 -0.92
N ALA A 30 6.94 -13.74 -0.44
CA ALA A 30 6.60 -13.02 0.78
C ALA A 30 7.23 -13.69 2.00
N VAL A 31 7.76 -12.87 2.91
CA VAL A 31 8.34 -13.32 4.17
C VAL A 31 7.35 -13.11 5.30
N TYR A 32 7.20 -14.13 6.13
CA TYR A 32 6.28 -14.19 7.25
C TYR A 32 7.01 -14.49 8.56
N ALA A 33 6.40 -14.07 9.66
CA ALA A 33 6.77 -14.44 11.02
C ALA A 33 5.56 -15.08 11.72
N TYR A 34 5.85 -16.03 12.60
CA TYR A 34 4.84 -16.67 13.42
C TYR A 34 4.80 -16.04 14.82
N ALA A 35 3.60 -15.83 15.36
CA ALA A 35 3.41 -15.12 16.62
C ALA A 35 3.93 -15.89 17.85
N GLU A 36 3.98 -17.22 17.77
CA GLU A 36 4.45 -18.08 18.86
C GLU A 36 5.96 -18.36 18.78
N ASP A 37 6.66 -17.86 17.76
CA ASP A 37 8.11 -18.00 17.64
C ASP A 37 8.85 -16.87 18.39
N GLU A 38 10.02 -17.20 18.92
CA GLU A 38 10.93 -16.28 19.60
C GLU A 38 12.30 -16.22 18.89
N ALA A 39 13.17 -15.30 19.29
CA ALA A 39 14.45 -15.08 18.62
C ALA A 39 15.34 -16.33 18.55
N HIS A 40 15.23 -17.20 19.55
CA HIS A 40 16.07 -18.39 19.72
C HIS A 40 15.26 -19.70 19.75
N SER A 41 13.95 -19.64 19.49
CA SER A 41 13.08 -20.80 19.53
C SER A 41 11.96 -20.68 18.51
N SER A 42 11.57 -21.81 17.91
CA SER A 42 10.46 -21.84 16.95
C SER A 42 9.45 -22.92 17.32
N ALA A 43 8.19 -22.51 17.45
CA ALA A 43 7.03 -23.38 17.64
C ALA A 43 6.66 -24.13 16.34
N CYS A 44 6.94 -23.55 15.17
CA CYS A 44 6.67 -24.18 13.88
C CYS A 44 7.56 -25.42 13.64
N ARG A 45 7.03 -26.61 13.95
CA ARG A 45 7.69 -27.92 13.75
C ARG A 45 6.75 -28.93 13.09
N GLY A 46 7.29 -30.05 12.60
CA GLY A 46 6.50 -31.15 12.06
C GLY A 46 5.57 -30.70 10.92
N ALA A 47 4.26 -30.91 11.09
CA ALA A 47 3.25 -30.57 10.08
C ALA A 47 3.23 -29.07 9.71
N CYS A 48 3.66 -28.17 10.61
CA CYS A 48 3.77 -26.75 10.30
C CYS A 48 4.76 -26.51 9.14
N LEU A 49 5.89 -27.23 9.14
CA LEU A 49 6.94 -27.10 8.13
C LEU A 49 6.54 -27.64 6.74
N GLN A 50 5.40 -28.34 6.64
CA GLN A 50 4.84 -28.73 5.35
C GLN A 50 4.16 -27.55 4.63
N ARG A 51 3.70 -26.55 5.40
CA ARG A 51 3.04 -25.35 4.88
C ARG A 51 3.95 -24.12 4.90
N TRP A 52 4.89 -24.08 5.84
CA TRP A 52 5.76 -22.94 6.10
C TRP A 52 7.22 -23.35 5.98
N SER A 53 7.89 -22.85 4.95
CA SER A 53 9.29 -23.15 4.70
C SER A 53 10.18 -22.12 5.43
N PRO A 54 11.08 -22.54 6.33
CA PRO A 54 12.03 -21.63 6.96
C PRO A 54 12.91 -20.93 5.91
N VAL A 55 13.10 -19.62 6.03
CA VAL A 55 14.07 -18.89 5.21
C VAL A 55 15.46 -19.22 5.71
N THR A 56 16.16 -20.11 5.02
CA THR A 56 17.46 -20.61 5.43
C THR A 56 18.54 -19.53 5.29
N ALA A 57 19.45 -19.50 6.26
CA ALA A 57 20.61 -18.64 6.24
C ALA A 57 21.82 -19.39 5.65
N PRO A 58 22.54 -18.81 4.68
CA PRO A 58 23.76 -19.42 4.13
C PRO A 58 24.80 -19.77 5.21
N ALA A 59 25.68 -20.73 4.93
CA ALA A 59 26.73 -21.16 5.88
C ALA A 59 27.72 -20.04 6.28
N LEU A 60 27.91 -19.04 5.42
CA LEU A 60 28.76 -17.88 5.70
C LEU A 60 27.97 -16.67 6.26
N ALA A 61 26.66 -16.82 6.49
CA ALA A 61 25.85 -15.77 7.08
C ALA A 61 26.32 -15.44 8.50
N SER A 62 26.33 -14.14 8.82
CA SER A 62 26.61 -13.59 10.14
C SER A 62 25.47 -12.68 10.58
N ALA A 63 25.25 -12.59 11.89
CA ALA A 63 24.32 -11.63 12.46
C ALA A 63 24.78 -10.18 12.20
N GLN A 64 23.85 -9.29 11.92
CA GLN A 64 24.12 -7.86 11.69
C GLN A 64 22.87 -7.02 11.98
N GLY A 65 23.01 -6.01 12.82
CA GLY A 65 21.89 -5.12 13.18
C GLY A 65 20.71 -5.91 13.74
N ASP A 66 19.54 -5.76 13.13
CA ASP A 66 18.30 -6.45 13.50
C ASP A 66 18.27 -7.94 13.08
N TRP A 67 19.29 -8.43 12.36
CA TRP A 67 19.35 -9.79 11.83
C TRP A 67 20.20 -10.71 12.70
N THR A 68 19.63 -11.84 13.09
CA THR A 68 20.31 -12.91 13.82
C THR A 68 20.03 -14.26 13.16
N LEU A 69 20.58 -15.33 13.74
CA LEU A 69 20.50 -16.69 13.21
C LEU A 69 19.90 -17.62 14.27
N LEU A 70 18.99 -18.48 13.84
CA LEU A 70 18.46 -19.59 14.63
C LEU A 70 18.99 -20.90 14.07
N GLU A 71 19.68 -21.70 14.87
CA GLU A 71 20.06 -23.06 14.48
C GLU A 71 18.89 -24.02 14.73
N ARG A 72 18.35 -24.60 13.66
CA ARG A 72 17.21 -25.54 13.73
C ARG A 72 17.65 -26.99 13.92
N SER A 73 18.79 -27.33 13.34
CA SER A 73 19.46 -28.62 13.45
C SER A 73 20.95 -28.41 13.06
N PRO A 74 21.84 -29.37 13.35
CA PRO A 74 23.26 -29.21 13.07
C PRO A 74 23.53 -28.80 11.61
N GLY A 75 24.07 -27.60 11.43
CA GLY A 75 24.40 -27.03 10.11
C GLY A 75 23.22 -26.40 9.34
N VAL A 76 22.00 -26.44 9.88
CA VAL A 76 20.82 -25.77 9.28
C VAL A 76 20.45 -24.56 10.11
N ARG A 77 20.72 -23.38 9.57
CA ARG A 77 20.39 -22.09 10.19
C ARG A 77 19.28 -21.39 9.43
N GLN A 78 18.45 -20.66 10.16
CA GLN A 78 17.34 -19.86 9.65
C GLN A 78 17.60 -18.39 9.99
N TRP A 79 17.19 -17.49 9.10
CA TRP A 79 17.22 -16.05 9.37
C TRP A 79 16.17 -15.67 10.41
N VAL A 80 16.59 -14.83 11.35
CA VAL A 80 15.75 -14.21 12.36
C VAL A 80 15.86 -12.70 12.16
N PHE A 81 14.73 -12.01 12.06
CA PHE A 81 14.69 -10.55 11.93
C PHE A 81 13.87 -9.96 13.07
N ARG A 82 14.44 -9.00 13.80
CA ARG A 82 13.82 -8.36 14.97
C ARG A 82 13.25 -9.39 15.97
N GLY A 83 14.03 -10.45 16.20
CA GLY A 83 13.67 -11.51 17.14
C GLY A 83 12.61 -12.49 16.63
N GLN A 84 12.28 -12.48 15.34
CA GLN A 84 11.32 -13.42 14.75
C GLN A 84 11.95 -14.29 13.65
N PRO A 85 11.93 -15.62 13.78
CA PRO A 85 12.31 -16.54 12.72
C PRO A 85 11.42 -16.35 11.48
N LEU A 86 12.05 -16.37 10.30
CA LEU A 86 11.41 -16.00 9.04
C LEU A 86 11.02 -17.22 8.20
N TYR A 87 9.86 -17.16 7.57
CA TYR A 87 9.32 -18.23 6.72
C TYR A 87 8.79 -17.68 5.40
N THR A 88 8.71 -18.55 4.39
CA THR A 88 7.84 -18.39 3.22
C THR A 88 6.65 -19.35 3.34
N HIS A 89 5.54 -19.01 2.69
CA HIS A 89 4.33 -19.83 2.70
C HIS A 89 4.25 -20.66 1.41
N ASN A 90 4.21 -21.99 1.54
CA ASN A 90 4.27 -22.91 0.39
C ASN A 90 3.02 -22.86 -0.51
N LEU A 91 1.90 -22.31 -0.01
CA LEU A 91 0.65 -22.19 -0.76
C LEU A 91 0.49 -20.81 -1.43
N ASP A 92 1.43 -19.89 -1.23
CA ASP A 92 1.40 -18.62 -1.94
C ASP A 92 1.66 -18.84 -3.44
N ARG A 93 0.74 -18.37 -4.28
CA ARG A 93 0.78 -18.57 -5.74
C ARG A 93 1.36 -17.39 -6.51
N HIS A 94 1.54 -16.25 -5.83
CA HIS A 94 1.94 -15.00 -6.43
C HIS A 94 3.11 -14.41 -5.66
N SER A 95 3.98 -13.70 -6.38
CA SER A 95 5.04 -12.91 -5.77
C SER A 95 4.45 -11.96 -4.73
N TRP A 96 5.16 -11.78 -3.61
CA TRP A 96 4.82 -10.88 -2.50
C TRP A 96 3.37 -11.03 -1.99
N SER A 97 2.82 -12.25 -2.04
CA SER A 97 1.47 -12.52 -1.54
C SER A 97 1.33 -12.17 -0.06
N GLN A 98 0.12 -11.84 0.36
CA GLN A 98 -0.21 -11.58 1.77
C GLN A 98 -1.22 -12.60 2.32
N GLN A 99 -1.59 -13.61 1.52
CA GLN A 99 -2.58 -14.62 1.88
C GLN A 99 -2.14 -15.50 3.05
N GLY A 100 -0.84 -15.71 3.24
CA GLY A 100 -0.32 -16.42 4.41
C GLY A 100 -0.73 -15.74 5.74
N SER A 101 -0.97 -14.42 5.74
CA SER A 101 -1.44 -13.71 6.94
C SER A 101 -2.89 -14.01 7.31
N ASP A 102 -3.66 -14.69 6.45
CA ASP A 102 -5.00 -15.18 6.79
C ASP A 102 -4.95 -16.44 7.67
N VAL A 103 -3.77 -17.07 7.79
CA VAL A 103 -3.56 -18.19 8.71
C VAL A 103 -3.33 -17.64 10.12
N PRO A 104 -4.11 -18.07 11.14
CA PRO A 104 -3.97 -17.55 12.50
C PRO A 104 -2.53 -17.61 13.03
N GLY A 105 -2.06 -16.50 13.60
CA GLY A 105 -0.72 -16.35 14.17
C GLY A 105 0.37 -15.98 13.16
N TRP A 106 0.10 -16.02 11.85
CA TRP A 106 1.07 -15.64 10.82
C TRP A 106 0.87 -14.20 10.37
N ARG A 107 1.97 -13.51 10.09
CA ARG A 107 1.96 -12.14 9.55
C ARG A 107 3.10 -11.89 8.59
N ASN A 108 2.84 -11.15 7.53
CA ASN A 108 3.88 -10.61 6.65
C ASN A 108 4.83 -9.70 7.45
N VAL A 109 6.12 -9.76 7.11
CA VAL A 109 7.16 -8.97 7.77
C VAL A 109 7.41 -7.68 7.00
N PHE A 110 7.39 -6.55 7.71
CA PHE A 110 7.67 -5.22 7.17
C PHE A 110 8.90 -4.63 7.83
N LEU A 111 9.79 -4.04 7.04
CA LEU A 111 10.92 -3.25 7.56
C LEU A 111 10.43 -1.96 8.20
N GLN A 112 9.44 -1.35 7.54
CA GLN A 112 8.84 -0.08 7.93
C GLN A 112 7.33 -0.17 7.63
N PRO A 113 6.45 -0.17 8.64
CA PRO A 113 5.02 -0.05 8.42
C PRO A 113 4.69 1.34 7.85
N ALA A 114 3.63 1.43 7.05
CA ALA A 114 3.11 2.71 6.63
C ALA A 114 2.54 3.49 7.82
N PRO A 115 2.58 4.84 7.80
CA PRO A 115 1.86 5.64 8.76
C PRO A 115 0.36 5.32 8.76
N ALA A 116 -0.27 5.42 9.93
CA ALA A 116 -1.70 5.16 10.06
C ALA A 116 -2.52 6.08 9.14
N TRP A 117 -3.55 5.53 8.51
CA TRP A 117 -4.57 6.29 7.81
C TRP A 117 -5.54 6.97 8.80
N PRO A 118 -6.37 7.92 8.34
CA PRO A 118 -7.35 8.58 9.19
C PRO A 118 -8.28 7.60 9.90
N ALA A 119 -8.59 7.86 11.17
CA ALA A 119 -9.46 6.99 11.98
C ALA A 119 -10.91 6.89 11.45
N SER A 120 -11.34 7.87 10.65
CA SER A 120 -12.65 7.87 9.99
C SER A 120 -12.73 6.93 8.78
N PHE A 121 -11.59 6.46 8.27
CA PHE A 121 -11.55 5.52 7.16
C PHE A 121 -11.72 4.09 7.66
N THR A 122 -12.31 3.26 6.81
CA THR A 122 -12.57 1.85 7.08
C THR A 122 -11.84 0.95 6.11
N VAL A 123 -11.69 -0.33 6.48
CA VAL A 123 -11.21 -1.36 5.57
C VAL A 123 -12.41 -2.09 4.98
N ARG A 124 -12.41 -2.32 3.67
CA ARG A 124 -13.44 -3.10 2.98
C ARG A 124 -12.79 -4.24 2.19
N ALA A 125 -13.29 -5.45 2.45
CA ALA A 125 -12.94 -6.61 1.66
C ALA A 125 -13.66 -6.54 0.31
N THR A 126 -12.95 -6.94 -0.74
CA THR A 126 -13.43 -7.01 -2.12
C THR A 126 -13.06 -8.39 -2.69
N LEU A 127 -13.45 -8.67 -3.93
CA LEU A 127 -13.06 -9.91 -4.60
C LEU A 127 -11.54 -10.00 -4.90
N ALA A 128 -10.82 -8.87 -4.91
CA ALA A 128 -9.41 -8.81 -5.28
C ALA A 128 -8.47 -8.44 -4.12
N GLY A 129 -9.00 -8.29 -2.91
CA GLY A 129 -8.23 -7.96 -1.71
C GLY A 129 -8.95 -6.95 -0.83
N ASN A 130 -8.20 -6.20 -0.02
CA ASN A 130 -8.75 -5.21 0.90
C ASN A 130 -8.42 -3.80 0.43
N VAL A 131 -9.42 -2.93 0.37
CA VAL A 131 -9.26 -1.51 0.04
C VAL A 131 -9.48 -0.64 1.27
N LEU A 132 -8.88 0.54 1.24
CA LEU A 132 -9.24 1.64 2.13
C LEU A 132 -10.53 2.28 1.62
N ALA A 133 -11.45 2.57 2.52
CA ALA A 133 -12.77 3.13 2.22
C ALA A 133 -13.09 4.31 3.14
N ASP A 134 -13.99 5.19 2.71
CA ASP A 134 -14.53 6.26 3.56
C ASP A 134 -15.43 5.70 4.67
N ARG A 135 -16.01 6.59 5.48
CA ARG A 135 -16.92 6.22 6.58
C ARG A 135 -18.22 5.58 6.08
N GLU A 136 -18.64 5.90 4.85
CA GLU A 136 -19.78 5.30 4.17
C GLU A 136 -19.43 3.95 3.51
N GLY A 137 -18.16 3.55 3.50
CA GLY A 137 -17.67 2.29 2.94
C GLY A 137 -17.41 2.35 1.43
N ARG A 138 -17.39 3.53 0.81
CA ARG A 138 -16.99 3.72 -0.58
C ARG A 138 -15.48 3.68 -0.71
N THR A 139 -14.99 3.02 -1.74
CA THR A 139 -13.55 2.85 -1.98
C THR A 139 -12.85 4.20 -2.17
N ILE A 140 -11.69 4.35 -1.52
CA ILE A 140 -10.80 5.50 -1.71
C ILE A 140 -9.93 5.25 -2.94
N TYR A 141 -9.84 6.25 -3.81
CA TYR A 141 -9.02 6.24 -5.01
C TYR A 141 -7.97 7.34 -4.96
N VAL A 142 -6.83 7.05 -5.57
CA VAL A 142 -5.73 8.00 -5.79
C VAL A 142 -5.53 8.20 -7.28
N TYR A 143 -5.30 9.45 -7.67
CA TYR A 143 -4.87 9.78 -9.02
C TYR A 143 -3.34 9.75 -9.09
N TYR A 144 -2.82 9.04 -10.08
CA TYR A 144 -1.41 9.00 -10.41
C TYR A 144 -1.21 9.53 -11.83
N CYS A 145 -0.18 10.35 -12.01
CA CYS A 145 0.16 10.96 -13.28
C CYS A 145 1.67 11.17 -13.39
N ALA A 146 2.26 10.68 -14.47
CA ALA A 146 3.60 11.02 -14.92
C ALA A 146 3.51 11.45 -16.40
N ASP A 147 4.16 12.56 -16.74
CA ASP A 147 4.16 13.05 -18.11
C ASP A 147 4.89 12.08 -19.05
N ASP A 148 4.65 12.21 -20.35
CA ASP A 148 5.26 11.35 -21.38
C ASP A 148 6.64 11.83 -21.82
N SER A 149 7.20 12.84 -21.14
CA SER A 149 8.54 13.32 -21.45
C SER A 149 9.60 12.31 -21.03
N ALA A 150 10.83 12.48 -21.51
CA ALA A 150 11.95 11.65 -21.06
C ALA A 150 12.15 11.73 -19.53
N ASP A 151 11.74 12.83 -18.90
CA ASP A 151 11.90 13.10 -17.48
C ASP A 151 10.78 12.48 -16.61
N GLN A 152 9.65 12.09 -17.22
CA GLN A 152 8.48 11.48 -16.55
C GLN A 152 8.05 12.28 -15.30
N LEU A 153 7.92 13.60 -15.43
CA LEU A 153 7.60 14.47 -14.30
C LEU A 153 6.21 14.16 -13.75
N ALA A 154 6.05 14.26 -12.43
CA ALA A 154 4.76 14.11 -11.79
C ALA A 154 3.78 15.20 -12.27
N CYS A 155 2.52 14.83 -12.48
CA CYS A 155 1.43 15.75 -12.91
C CYS A 155 0.14 15.60 -12.10
N ASP A 156 0.24 14.92 -10.96
CA ASP A 156 -0.84 14.59 -10.04
C ASP A 156 -0.84 15.48 -8.79
N HIS A 157 0.04 16.49 -8.70
CA HIS A 157 0.08 17.38 -7.53
C HIS A 157 -0.84 18.58 -7.77
N PRO A 158 -1.58 19.08 -6.75
CA PRO A 158 -2.42 20.27 -6.93
C PRO A 158 -1.70 21.51 -7.43
N ASP A 159 -0.38 21.63 -7.20
CA ASP A 159 0.45 22.72 -7.72
C ASP A 159 0.84 22.54 -9.21
N ASP A 160 0.73 21.33 -9.75
CA ASP A 160 1.01 21.03 -11.14
C ASP A 160 -0.20 21.35 -12.04
N THR A 161 0.00 21.19 -13.35
CA THR A 161 -1.07 21.32 -14.33
C THR A 161 -2.19 20.29 -14.09
N GLN A 162 -3.40 20.79 -13.79
CA GLN A 162 -4.58 19.96 -13.56
C GLN A 162 -5.29 19.53 -14.86
N VAL A 163 -4.75 19.92 -16.02
CA VAL A 163 -5.37 19.67 -17.33
C VAL A 163 -5.53 18.17 -17.60
N TYR A 164 -4.50 17.36 -17.31
CA TYR A 164 -4.55 15.90 -17.51
C TYR A 164 -5.62 15.25 -16.64
N ARG A 165 -5.66 15.60 -15.35
CA ARG A 165 -6.68 15.12 -14.42
C ARG A 165 -8.08 15.46 -14.94
N LEU A 166 -8.33 16.73 -15.28
CA LEU A 166 -9.64 17.20 -15.75
C LEU A 166 -10.07 16.54 -17.06
N ALA A 167 -9.14 16.33 -17.99
CA ALA A 167 -9.38 15.56 -19.21
C ALA A 167 -9.81 14.13 -18.89
N MET A 168 -9.10 13.46 -17.97
CA MET A 168 -9.36 12.07 -17.59
C MET A 168 -10.66 11.86 -16.80
N CYS A 169 -10.92 12.67 -15.78
CA CYS A 169 -12.07 12.46 -14.90
C CYS A 169 -13.40 12.95 -15.49
N GLY A 170 -13.37 13.90 -16.43
CA GLY A 170 -14.58 14.57 -16.91
C GLY A 170 -14.52 15.10 -18.34
N GLY A 171 -13.50 14.75 -19.14
CA GLY A 171 -13.35 15.28 -20.51
C GLY A 171 -13.11 16.79 -20.54
N GLY A 172 -12.46 17.34 -19.52
CA GLY A 172 -12.20 18.77 -19.35
C GLY A 172 -13.33 19.54 -18.67
N ALA A 173 -14.48 18.92 -18.39
CA ALA A 173 -15.60 19.55 -17.69
C ALA A 173 -15.52 19.30 -16.17
N PRO A 174 -15.31 20.34 -15.34
CA PRO A 174 -15.18 20.17 -13.89
C PRO A 174 -16.40 19.54 -13.23
N ASP A 175 -17.62 19.90 -13.67
CA ASP A 175 -18.85 19.40 -13.05
C ASP A 175 -19.03 17.89 -13.30
N ARG A 176 -18.62 17.41 -14.48
CA ARG A 176 -18.61 15.96 -14.79
C ARG A 176 -17.55 15.23 -13.97
N CYS A 177 -16.37 15.85 -13.83
CA CYS A 177 -15.30 15.33 -12.99
C CYS A 177 -15.76 15.17 -11.54
N LEU A 178 -16.41 16.18 -10.96
CA LEU A 178 -16.89 16.15 -9.58
C LEU A 178 -18.03 15.14 -9.38
N ALA A 179 -18.85 14.89 -10.40
CA ALA A 179 -19.91 13.88 -10.34
C ALA A 179 -19.34 12.44 -10.35
N HIS A 180 -18.32 12.17 -11.17
CA HIS A 180 -17.72 10.84 -11.27
C HIS A 180 -16.63 10.59 -10.24
N TRP A 181 -15.88 11.63 -9.87
CA TRP A 181 -14.72 11.57 -9.00
C TRP A 181 -14.81 12.64 -7.91
N PRO A 182 -15.84 12.56 -7.04
CA PRO A 182 -15.94 13.45 -5.91
C PRO A 182 -14.73 13.28 -4.97
N TYR A 183 -14.20 14.41 -4.52
CA TYR A 183 -13.20 14.44 -3.45
C TYR A 183 -13.76 13.86 -2.16
N VAL A 184 -12.89 13.32 -1.31
CA VAL A 184 -13.28 12.83 0.02
C VAL A 184 -13.17 13.98 1.03
N PRO A 185 -14.30 14.52 1.53
CA PRO A 185 -14.27 15.64 2.44
C PRO A 185 -13.78 15.22 3.83
N ALA A 186 -13.02 16.09 4.48
CA ALA A 186 -12.66 15.91 5.89
C ALA A 186 -13.64 16.69 6.77
N ALA A 187 -14.31 16.01 7.70
CA ALA A 187 -15.33 16.57 8.57
C ALA A 187 -14.76 17.64 9.53
N GLU A 188 -15.65 18.51 10.03
CA GLU A 188 -15.30 19.49 11.04
C GLU A 188 -14.73 18.80 12.28
N GLY A 189 -13.58 19.29 12.77
CA GLY A 189 -12.87 18.72 13.91
C GLY A 189 -11.87 17.59 13.59
N GLU A 190 -11.87 17.03 12.37
CA GLU A 190 -10.81 16.09 11.97
C GLU A 190 -9.47 16.82 11.84
N SER A 191 -8.36 16.13 12.10
CA SER A 191 -7.00 16.70 11.94
C SER A 191 -6.08 15.70 11.25
N SER A 192 -5.03 16.21 10.59
CA SER A 192 -4.02 15.40 9.90
C SER A 192 -3.29 14.49 10.89
N PRO A 193 -3.44 13.15 10.82
CA PRO A 193 -2.80 12.26 11.79
C PRO A 193 -1.27 12.18 11.62
N ASN A 194 -0.74 12.49 10.43
CA ASN A 194 0.70 12.48 10.13
C ASN A 194 0.98 13.24 8.82
N ARG A 195 2.24 13.24 8.36
CA ARG A 195 2.66 13.90 7.11
C ARG A 195 2.26 13.16 5.84
N THR A 196 1.81 11.92 5.94
CA THR A 196 1.38 11.14 4.78
C THR A 196 -0.12 11.32 4.52
N TRP A 197 -0.91 11.45 5.58
CA TRP A 197 -2.34 11.71 5.50
C TRP A 197 -2.63 13.10 6.05
N THR A 198 -2.88 14.04 5.15
CA THR A 198 -3.08 15.45 5.47
C THR A 198 -4.48 15.89 5.07
N ILE A 199 -4.95 16.96 5.70
CA ILE A 199 -6.15 17.66 5.27
C ILE A 199 -5.71 18.93 4.57
N VAL A 200 -6.20 19.13 3.35
CA VAL A 200 -5.86 20.27 2.50
C VAL A 200 -7.13 20.99 2.06
N SER A 201 -6.99 22.28 1.75
CA SER A 201 -8.04 23.07 1.13
C SER A 201 -7.79 23.17 -0.36
N ILE A 202 -8.80 22.86 -1.18
CA ILE A 202 -8.71 22.90 -2.63
C ILE A 202 -9.86 23.70 -3.25
N ASP A 203 -9.64 24.29 -4.42
CA ASP A 203 -10.74 24.69 -5.29
C ASP A 203 -11.23 23.44 -6.03
N PRO A 204 -12.47 22.97 -5.81
CA PRO A 204 -12.96 21.73 -6.41
C PRO A 204 -13.10 21.80 -7.94
N ARG A 205 -13.23 23.00 -8.54
CA ARG A 205 -13.38 23.14 -10.00
C ARG A 205 -12.03 23.00 -10.69
N THR A 206 -10.98 23.59 -10.13
CA THR A 206 -9.63 23.54 -10.71
C THR A 206 -8.81 22.36 -10.19
N GLY A 207 -9.02 21.96 -8.94
CA GLY A 207 -8.23 20.96 -8.21
C GLY A 207 -6.93 21.50 -7.62
N ARG A 208 -6.70 22.82 -7.69
CA ARG A 208 -5.54 23.48 -7.07
C ARG A 208 -5.75 23.69 -5.59
N PHE A 209 -4.66 23.87 -4.84
CA PHE A 209 -4.77 24.33 -3.46
C PHE A 209 -5.45 25.68 -3.39
N ALA A 210 -6.25 25.85 -2.34
CA ALA A 210 -6.89 27.10 -1.97
C ALA A 210 -6.46 27.48 -0.55
N ALA A 211 -6.56 28.77 -0.23
CA ALA A 211 -6.39 29.20 1.15
C ALA A 211 -7.50 28.59 2.03
N GLU A 212 -7.16 28.28 3.28
CA GLU A 212 -8.11 27.76 4.24
C GLU A 212 -9.27 28.75 4.45
N GLY A 213 -10.51 28.26 4.37
CA GLY A 213 -11.72 29.07 4.51
C GLY A 213 -12.02 30.00 3.33
N ALA A 214 -11.28 29.92 2.21
CA ALA A 214 -11.60 30.71 1.02
C ALA A 214 -13.00 30.37 0.48
N PRO A 215 -13.76 31.35 -0.05
CA PRO A 215 -15.09 31.09 -0.61
C PRO A 215 -15.07 30.00 -1.69
N GLY A 216 -15.86 28.94 -1.50
CA GLY A 216 -15.93 27.82 -2.44
C GLY A 216 -14.79 26.80 -2.33
N ALA A 217 -13.84 26.99 -1.41
CA ALA A 217 -12.81 25.98 -1.14
C ALA A 217 -13.42 24.78 -0.41
N LEU A 218 -12.94 23.59 -0.77
CA LEU A 218 -13.34 22.32 -0.16
C LEU A 218 -12.18 21.80 0.69
N ARG A 219 -12.51 21.40 1.91
CA ARG A 219 -11.59 20.74 2.84
C ARG A 219 -11.61 19.24 2.62
N VAL A 220 -10.51 18.67 2.17
CA VAL A 220 -10.45 17.27 1.68
C VAL A 220 -9.28 16.51 2.28
N TRP A 221 -9.43 15.19 2.35
CA TRP A 221 -8.33 14.29 2.66
C TRP A 221 -7.34 14.20 1.49
N ALA A 222 -6.06 14.20 1.82
CA ALA A 222 -4.96 14.03 0.89
C ALA A 222 -3.99 12.94 1.36
N TYR A 223 -3.50 12.16 0.41
CA TYR A 223 -2.42 11.20 0.58
C TYR A 223 -1.15 11.74 -0.07
N ARG A 224 -0.12 12.02 0.73
CA ARG A 224 1.13 12.68 0.31
C ARG A 224 0.84 13.97 -0.46
N ASP A 225 -0.02 14.80 0.11
CA ASP A 225 -0.46 16.10 -0.41
C ASP A 225 -1.27 16.04 -1.72
N ARG A 226 -1.65 14.85 -2.17
CA ARG A 226 -2.57 14.64 -3.31
C ARG A 226 -3.97 14.32 -2.80
N PRO A 227 -5.02 15.06 -3.21
CA PRO A 227 -6.39 14.76 -2.81
C PRO A 227 -6.78 13.32 -3.18
N VAL A 228 -7.60 12.70 -2.34
CA VAL A 228 -8.18 11.38 -2.61
C VAL A 228 -9.65 11.50 -2.99
N TYR A 229 -10.14 10.49 -3.70
CA TYR A 229 -11.45 10.50 -4.35
C TYR A 229 -12.29 9.29 -3.94
N THR A 230 -13.60 9.40 -4.07
CA THR A 230 -14.48 8.24 -4.25
C THR A 230 -14.96 8.21 -5.71
N PHE A 231 -15.56 7.11 -6.15
CA PHE A 231 -16.09 6.98 -7.50
C PHE A 231 -17.62 6.99 -7.47
N GLY A 232 -18.24 7.86 -8.26
CA GLY A 232 -19.70 8.00 -8.35
C GLY A 232 -20.39 6.78 -8.97
N GLY A 233 -19.66 5.91 -9.65
CA GLY A 233 -20.18 4.64 -10.17
C GLY A 233 -20.12 3.47 -9.18
N ASP A 234 -19.46 3.61 -8.04
CA ASP A 234 -19.48 2.59 -6.98
C ASP A 234 -20.82 2.65 -6.24
N GLN A 235 -21.58 1.56 -6.26
CA GLN A 235 -22.95 1.52 -5.71
C GLN A 235 -23.04 0.81 -4.38
N ARG A 236 -22.11 -0.09 -4.09
CA ARG A 236 -22.06 -0.90 -2.88
C ARG A 236 -20.71 -0.74 -2.19
N PRO A 237 -20.66 -0.88 -0.86
CA PRO A 237 -19.40 -0.92 -0.14
C PRO A 237 -18.46 -2.01 -0.69
N GLY A 238 -17.21 -1.63 -0.97
CA GLY A 238 -16.22 -2.53 -1.57
C GLY A 238 -16.29 -2.68 -3.09
N ASP A 239 -17.21 -2.00 -3.78
CA ASP A 239 -17.09 -1.83 -5.23
C ASP A 239 -15.80 -1.06 -5.54
N VAL A 240 -15.09 -1.50 -6.59
CA VAL A 240 -13.82 -0.91 -7.05
C VAL A 240 -13.89 -0.51 -8.52
N ALA A 241 -15.09 -0.16 -9.01
CA ALA A 241 -15.38 -0.04 -10.44
C ALA A 241 -14.73 1.20 -11.09
N GLY A 242 -14.35 2.20 -10.29
CA GLY A 242 -13.55 3.32 -10.76
C GLY A 242 -12.10 2.94 -11.04
N GLY A 243 -11.69 1.79 -10.51
CA GLY A 243 -10.37 1.22 -10.73
C GLY A 243 -10.05 1.13 -12.21
N GLY A 244 -8.77 1.29 -12.53
CA GLY A 244 -8.29 1.18 -13.90
C GLY A 244 -8.74 2.31 -14.85
N THR A 245 -9.40 3.37 -14.36
CA THR A 245 -9.74 4.54 -15.16
C THR A 245 -8.48 5.31 -15.53
N GLY A 246 -8.04 5.22 -16.78
CA GLY A 246 -6.75 5.78 -17.18
C GLY A 246 -6.09 5.08 -18.35
N GLU A 247 -4.94 5.61 -18.74
CA GLU A 247 -4.03 4.94 -19.65
C GLU A 247 -3.54 3.62 -19.05
N TRP A 248 -3.46 2.57 -19.88
CA TRP A 248 -3.01 1.25 -19.46
C TRP A 248 -3.75 0.71 -18.24
N ARG A 249 -5.08 0.89 -18.18
CA ARG A 249 -5.91 0.54 -17.02
C ARG A 249 -5.44 1.27 -15.75
N GLY A 250 -5.22 2.57 -15.87
CA GLY A 250 -4.75 3.42 -14.77
C GLY A 250 -3.33 3.11 -14.26
N MET A 251 -2.58 2.21 -14.91
CA MET A 251 -1.22 1.84 -14.47
C MET A 251 -0.21 2.95 -14.70
N ARG A 252 -0.36 3.69 -15.81
CA ARG A 252 0.56 4.78 -16.15
C ARG A 252 0.02 6.13 -15.71
N ASN A 253 -1.18 6.48 -16.16
CA ASN A 253 -1.83 7.75 -15.83
C ASN A 253 -3.31 7.47 -15.57
N GLY A 254 -3.78 7.65 -14.33
CA GLY A 254 -5.17 7.33 -14.01
C GLY A 254 -5.47 7.20 -12.52
N LEU A 255 -6.70 6.77 -12.25
CA LEU A 255 -7.20 6.55 -10.90
C LEU A 255 -7.14 5.07 -10.55
N ARG A 256 -6.66 4.81 -9.34
CA ARG A 256 -6.49 3.46 -8.80
C ARG A 256 -7.07 3.38 -7.40
N ALA A 257 -7.72 2.27 -7.10
CA ALA A 257 -8.18 2.01 -5.74
C ALA A 257 -6.97 1.95 -4.79
N PHE A 258 -7.14 2.47 -3.58
CA PHE A 258 -6.13 2.42 -2.53
C PHE A 258 -6.19 1.03 -1.87
N TRP A 259 -5.50 0.07 -2.47
CA TRP A 259 -5.40 -1.29 -1.97
C TRP A 259 -4.54 -1.34 -0.72
N LEU A 260 -5.07 -1.86 0.39
CA LEU A 260 -4.29 -2.22 1.60
C LEU A 260 -3.70 -3.62 1.49
N ARG A 261 -4.44 -4.52 0.84
CA ARG A 261 -4.00 -5.86 0.44
C ARG A 261 -4.49 -6.10 -0.98
N ASP A 262 -3.62 -6.61 -1.84
CA ASP A 262 -3.93 -6.92 -3.22
C ASP A 262 -3.54 -8.37 -3.49
N ASP A 263 -4.53 -9.21 -3.69
CA ASP A 263 -4.38 -10.67 -3.76
C ASP A 263 -4.32 -11.19 -5.21
N TYR A 264 -4.80 -10.40 -6.17
CA TYR A 264 -4.99 -10.88 -7.55
C TYR A 264 -4.42 -9.97 -8.65
N MET A 265 -4.22 -8.66 -8.45
CA MET A 265 -4.22 -7.74 -9.59
C MET A 265 -3.10 -6.69 -9.66
N GLN A 266 -2.01 -6.78 -8.89
CA GLN A 266 -0.93 -5.76 -8.90
C GLN A 266 -1.45 -4.28 -8.82
N GLY A 267 -2.65 -4.09 -8.27
CA GLY A 267 -3.40 -2.85 -8.16
C GLY A 267 -3.99 -2.32 -9.47
N ILE A 268 -4.32 -3.17 -10.44
CA ILE A 268 -4.68 -2.79 -11.83
C ILE A 268 -6.19 -2.80 -12.12
N LEU A 269 -7.03 -3.32 -11.20
CA LEU A 269 -8.48 -3.23 -11.39
C LEU A 269 -8.97 -1.81 -11.27
#